data_AF-A0A963A0F8-F1
#
_entry.id   AF-A0A963A0F8-F1
#
_cell.length_a   1.000
_cell.length_b   1.000
_cell.length_c   1.000
_cell.angle_alpha   90.00
_cell.angle_beta   90.00
_cell.angle_gamma   90.00
#
_symmetry.space_group_name_H-M   'P 1'
#
loop_
_entity.id
_entity.type
_entity.pdbx_description
1 polymer ?
#
loop_
_entity_poly.entity_id
_entity_poly.type
_entity_poly.pdbx_seq_one_letter_code
_entity_poly.pdbx_strand_id
1 'polypeptide(L)' 'LDRSPVKSIRYKGMLFKVWLAIFVVSFILLGWLGVQPATPVLTLLAQVCTFLYFAFFLLMPIYSKMDKTKPVPERVTK' A
#
# COMPACT_ATOMS: atom_id res chain seq x y z
N LEU A 1 -9.70 -0.83 -7.06
CA LEU A 1 -8.63 -0.78 -8.09
C LEU A 1 -7.83 -2.09 -8.13
N ASP A 2 -7.66 -2.77 -7.00
CA ASP A 2 -7.11 -4.13 -6.97
C ASP A 2 -8.01 -5.13 -7.73
N ARG A 3 -7.45 -5.81 -8.73
CA ARG A 3 -8.13 -6.84 -9.54
C ARG A 3 -7.63 -8.26 -9.22
N SER A 4 -6.93 -8.42 -8.10
CA SER A 4 -6.43 -9.72 -7.63
C SER A 4 -7.57 -10.72 -7.44
N PRO A 5 -7.48 -11.97 -7.97
CA PRO A 5 -8.46 -13.02 -7.71
C PRO A 5 -8.45 -13.46 -6.23
N VAL A 6 -7.35 -13.20 -5.53
CA VAL A 6 -7.15 -13.54 -4.13
C VAL A 6 -7.58 -12.38 -3.22
N LYS A 7 -8.53 -12.66 -2.32
CA LYS A 7 -9.05 -11.68 -1.35
C LYS A 7 -8.22 -11.58 -0.06
N SER A 8 -7.54 -12.65 0.36
CA SER A 8 -6.76 -12.65 1.60
C SER A 8 -5.29 -12.30 1.36
N ILE A 9 -4.77 -11.35 2.14
CA ILE A 9 -3.37 -10.92 2.09
C ILE A 9 -2.36 -12.06 2.35
N ARG A 10 -2.81 -13.14 3.00
CA ARG A 10 -1.98 -14.32 3.26
C ARG A 10 -1.48 -14.97 1.97
N TYR A 11 -2.31 -14.99 0.93
CA TYR A 11 -2.00 -15.65 -0.35
C TYR A 11 -1.54 -14.68 -1.44
N LYS A 12 -1.48 -13.37 -1.13
CA LYS A 12 -0.80 -12.38 -1.98
C LYS A 12 0.71 -12.54 -1.89
N GLY A 13 1.38 -12.18 -2.98
CA GLY A 13 2.82 -12.24 -3.06
C GLY A 13 3.51 -11.15 -2.23
N MET A 14 4.83 -11.19 -2.26
CA MET A 14 5.67 -10.37 -1.37
C MET A 14 5.65 -8.90 -1.79
N LEU A 15 5.46 -8.62 -3.09
CA LEU A 15 5.45 -7.26 -3.63
C LEU A 15 4.30 -6.44 -3.03
N PHE A 16 3.08 -6.99 -2.99
CA PHE A 16 1.95 -6.30 -2.38
C PHE A 16 2.20 -5.97 -0.91
N LYS A 17 2.84 -6.87 -0.16
CA LYS A 17 3.12 -6.68 1.27
C LYS A 17 4.14 -5.57 1.51
N VAL A 18 5.17 -5.46 0.65
CA VAL A 18 6.16 -4.38 0.72
C VAL A 18 5.50 -3.03 0.42
N TRP A 19 4.70 -2.94 -0.65
CA TRP A 19 3.98 -1.70 -0.98
C TRP A 19 2.99 -1.30 0.11
N LEU A 20 2.30 -2.27 0.72
CA LEU A 20 1.40 -2.03 1.85
C LEU A 20 2.16 -1.55 3.09
N ALA A 21 3.36 -2.08 3.36
CA ALA A 21 4.20 -1.60 4.47
C ALA A 21 4.64 -0.15 4.25
N ILE A 22 5.10 0.20 3.03
CA ILE A 22 5.46 1.58 2.66
C ILE A 22 4.26 2.52 2.83
N PHE A 23 3.08 2.09 2.40
CA PHE A 23 1.84 2.85 2.56
C PHE A 23 1.53 3.13 4.04
N VAL A 24 1.58 2.10 4.89
CA VAL A 24 1.34 2.26 6.35
C VAL A 24 2.34 3.22 6.98
N VAL A 25 3.64 3.10 6.65
CA VAL A 25 4.68 4.00 7.16
C VAL A 25 4.41 5.44 6.71
N SER A 26 4.08 5.65 5.43
CA SER A 26 3.75 6.98 4.92
C SER A 26 2.53 7.57 5.64
N PHE A 27 1.49 6.77 5.90
CA PHE A 27 0.28 7.23 6.57
C PHE A 27 0.54 7.68 8.01
N ILE A 28 1.33 6.92 8.76
CA ILE A 28 1.73 7.28 10.13
C ILE A 28 2.58 8.56 10.12
N LEU A 29 3.53 8.67 9.18
CA LEU A 29 4.35 9.88 9.03
C LEU A 29 3.51 11.11 8.71
N LEU A 30 2.52 11.03 7.80
CA LEU A 30 1.60 12.14 7.56
C LEU A 30 0.81 12.52 8.81
N GLY A 31 0.30 11.53 9.54
CA GLY A 31 -0.44 11.76 10.78
C GLY A 31 0.39 12.54 11.79
N TRP A 32 1.66 12.18 11.95
CA TRP A 32 2.59 12.91 12.82
C TRP A 32 2.96 14.30 12.28
N LEU A 33 3.25 14.41 10.98
CA LEU A 33 3.57 15.67 10.31
C LEU A 33 2.42 16.69 10.38
N GLY A 34 1.17 16.22 10.40
CA GLY A 34 -0.02 17.09 10.51
C GLY A 34 -0.14 17.84 11.83
N VAL A 35 0.56 17.39 12.89
CA VAL A 35 0.57 18.05 14.22
C VAL A 35 1.80 18.95 14.38
N GLN A 36 2.79 18.84 13.49
CA GLN A 36 4.03 19.61 13.56
C GLN A 36 3.90 20.98 12.88
N PRO A 37 4.69 21.98 13.30
CA PRO A 37 4.71 23.27 12.64
C PRO A 37 5.26 23.16 11.21
N ALA A 38 4.69 23.95 10.31
CA ALA A 38 5.08 23.96 8.90
C ALA A 38 6.50 24.53 8.75
N THR A 39 7.49 23.63 8.69
CA THR A 39 8.88 23.96 8.33
C THR A 39 9.17 23.45 6.92
N PRO A 40 10.04 24.12 6.14
CA PRO A 40 10.30 23.77 4.74
C PRO A 40 10.68 22.29 4.51
N VAL A 41 11.41 21.71 5.45
CA VAL A 41 11.83 20.30 5.41
C VAL A 41 10.63 19.37 5.64
N LEU A 42 9.79 19.67 6.63
CA LEU A 42 8.60 18.87 6.94
C LEU A 42 7.54 19.00 5.84
N THR A 43 7.42 20.16 5.18
CA THR A 43 6.51 20.31 4.03
C THR A 43 6.96 19.49 2.83
N LEU A 44 8.26 19.45 2.51
CA LEU A 44 8.77 18.57 1.45
C LEU A 44 8.52 17.09 1.78
N LEU A 45 8.72 16.70 3.03
CA LEU A 45 8.49 15.33 3.48
C LEU A 45 6.99 14.97 3.40
N ALA A 46 6.10 15.88 3.80
CA ALA A 46 4.66 15.72 3.68
C ALA A 46 4.21 15.60 2.21
N GLN A 47 4.81 16.36 1.29
CA GLN A 47 4.53 16.27 -0.15
C GLN A 47 4.96 14.91 -0.74
N VAL A 48 6.15 14.42 -0.38
CA VAL A 48 6.62 13.10 -0.82
C VAL A 48 5.71 12.00 -0.27
N CYS A 49 5.34 12.05 1.00
CA CYS A 49 4.49 11.03 1.59
C CYS A 49 3.04 11.09 1.06
N THR A 50 2.49 12.27 0.76
CA THR A 50 1.19 12.38 0.06
C THR A 50 1.26 11.81 -1.35
N PHE A 51 2.36 12.07 -2.08
CA PHE A 51 2.59 11.44 -3.38
C PHE A 51 2.62 9.92 -3.27
N LEU A 52 3.37 9.36 -2.31
CA LEU A 52 3.42 7.92 -2.06
C LEU A 52 2.05 7.34 -1.68
N TYR A 53 1.25 8.07 -0.90
CA TYR A 53 -0.10 7.66 -0.52
C TYR A 53 -0.99 7.46 -1.76
N PHE A 54 -1.03 8.44 -2.68
CA PHE A 54 -1.81 8.32 -3.91
C PHE A 54 -1.21 7.31 -4.89
N ALA A 55 0.13 7.28 -5.00
CA ALA A 55 0.85 6.34 -5.84
C ALA A 55 0.51 4.89 -5.46
N PHE A 56 0.40 4.55 -4.17
CA PHE A 56 -0.04 3.22 -3.74
C PHE A 56 -1.37 2.80 -4.38
N PHE A 57 -2.39 3.67 -4.35
CA PHE A 57 -3.68 3.35 -4.96
C PHE A 57 -3.59 3.27 -6.48
N LEU A 58 -2.83 4.14 -7.13
CA LEU A 58 -2.73 4.22 -8.59
C LEU A 58 -1.92 3.05 -9.19
N LEU A 59 -0.85 2.63 -8.50
CA LEU A 59 -0.02 1.47 -8.86
C LEU A 59 -0.67 0.13 -8.47
N MET A 60 -1.73 0.13 -7.67
CA MET A 60 -2.49 -1.05 -7.26
C MET A 60 -2.79 -2.07 -8.37
N PRO A 61 -3.32 -1.68 -9.55
CA PRO A 61 -3.54 -2.59 -10.67
C PRO A 61 -2.24 -3.12 -11.31
N ILE A 62 -1.12 -2.41 -11.19
CA ILE A 62 0.16 -2.77 -11.82
C ILE A 62 0.84 -3.86 -11.00
N TYR A 63 1.11 -3.61 -9.71
CA TYR A 63 1.76 -4.62 -8.88
C TYR A 63 0.86 -5.85 -8.66
N SER A 64 -0.47 -5.68 -8.61
CA SER A 64 -1.40 -6.81 -8.47
C SER A 64 -1.40 -7.75 -9.68
N LYS A 65 -1.09 -7.24 -10.89
CA LYS A 65 -0.88 -8.08 -12.09
C LYS A 65 0.47 -8.80 -12.11
N MET A 66 1.50 -8.18 -11.54
CA MET A 66 2.86 -8.74 -11.51
C MET A 66 3.07 -9.73 -10.37
N ASP A 67 2.29 -9.64 -9.29
CA ASP A 67 2.48 -10.47 -8.12
C ASP A 67 1.97 -11.90 -8.35
N LYS A 68 2.85 -12.89 -8.20
CA LYS A 68 2.47 -14.31 -8.28
C LYS A 68 1.69 -14.69 -7.02
N THR A 69 0.38 -14.84 -7.14
CA THR A 69 -0.49 -15.26 -6.04
C THR A 69 -0.36 -16.76 -5.78
N LYS A 70 -0.33 -17.17 -4.50
CA LYS A 70 -0.39 -18.58 -4.13
C LYS A 70 -1.80 -19.14 -4.39
N PRO A 71 -1.95 -20.42 -4.74
CA PRO A 71 -3.26 -21.03 -4.90
C PRO A 71 -4.02 -20.95 -3.56
N VAL A 72 -5.25 -20.44 -3.63
CA VAL A 72 -6.16 -20.41 -2.48
C VAL A 72 -6.70 -21.83 -2.31
N PRO A 73 -6.78 -22.37 -1.07
CA PRO A 73 -7.33 -23.71 -0.86
C PRO A 73 -8.79 -23.80 -1.34
N GLU A 74 -9.15 -24.88 -2.06
CA GLU A 74 -10.49 -25.11 -2.64
C GLU A 74 -11.61 -25.33 -1.62
N ARG A 75 -11.32 -25.34 -0.31
CA ARG A 75 -12.32 -25.66 0.71
C ARG A 75 -12.90 -24.41 1.36
N VAL A 76 -13.95 -23.90 0.73
CA VAL A 76 -15.12 -23.43 1.47
C VAL A 76 -16.35 -23.98 0.74
N THR A 77 -16.71 -25.23 1.07
CA THR A 77 -18.07 -25.72 0.86
C THR A 77 -19.01 -24.75 1.58
N LYS A 78 -20.05 -24.29 0.88
CA LYS A 78 -21.13 -23.48 1.47
C LYS A 78 -21.75 -24.17 2.67
#